data_AF-A0AAD8YS75-F1
#
_entry.id   AF-A0AAD8YS75-F1
#
_cell.length_a   1.000
_cell.length_b   1.000
_cell.length_c   1.000
_cell.angle_alpha   90.00
_cell.angle_beta   90.00
_cell.angle_gamma   90.00
#
_symmetry.space_group_name_H-M   'P 1'
#
loop_
_entity.id
_entity.type
_entity.pdbx_description
1 polymer ?
#
loop_
_entity_poly.entity_id
_entity_poly.type
_entity_poly.pdbx_seq_one_letter_code
_entity_poly.pdbx_strand_id
1 'polypeptide(L)'
;YMGTLGSQVMCDNIPGLVNKQRQLCRQHPKAMQAIGAGIKDWISECQHQFRSHRWNCNTMARDHNVFGKLLLRMCNYMHLTEGPHQRDYPSYAISSPHICAGSREAAFVYAISSAGMVHTLTQACSQGELDTCSCDPGKKGFSHDSKGPFDWGGCSDHVDHAIKFTQSFLDAKERKERDVRALVNLHNNRAGRKDSAL
;
A
#
# COMPACT_ATOMS: atom_id res chain seq x y z
N TYR A 1 2.85 22.19 11.56
CA TYR A 1 1.88 21.49 12.42
C TYR A 1 0.50 21.53 11.80
N MET A 2 0.00 20.41 11.27
CA MET A 2 -1.40 20.29 10.85
C MET A 2 -2.26 19.97 12.07
N GLY A 3 -3.18 20.88 12.44
CA GLY A 3 -4.14 20.63 13.51
C GLY A 3 -5.22 19.60 13.12
N THR A 4 -6.09 19.25 14.08
CA THR A 4 -7.20 18.30 13.90
C THR A 4 -8.17 18.68 12.77
N LEU A 5 -8.38 19.98 12.55
CA LEU A 5 -9.15 20.50 11.40
C LEU A 5 -8.43 20.27 10.06
N GLY A 6 -7.09 20.35 10.04
CA GLY A 6 -6.29 20.09 8.84
C GLY A 6 -6.31 18.63 8.42
N SER A 7 -6.28 17.70 9.39
CA SER A 7 -6.37 16.26 9.09
C SER A 7 -7.76 15.82 8.64
N GLN A 8 -8.83 16.41 9.20
CA GLN A 8 -10.20 16.15 8.73
C GLN A 8 -10.39 16.56 7.27
N VAL A 9 -9.99 17.80 6.93
CA VAL A 9 -10.07 18.30 5.55
C VAL A 9 -9.20 17.48 4.61
N MET A 10 -8.00 17.05 5.04
CA MET A 10 -7.14 16.17 4.23
C MET A 10 -7.83 14.83 3.94
N CYS A 11 -8.30 14.13 4.96
CA CYS A 11 -8.92 12.81 4.82
C CYS A 11 -10.20 12.81 3.98
N ASP A 12 -10.96 13.91 4.01
CA ASP A 12 -12.22 14.04 3.27
C ASP A 12 -11.99 14.29 1.78
N ASN A 13 -10.87 14.92 1.44
CA ASN A 13 -10.47 15.19 0.07
C ASN A 13 -9.74 14.02 -0.61
N ILE A 14 -9.37 12.96 0.10
CA ILE A 14 -8.76 11.77 -0.52
C ILE A 14 -9.84 11.03 -1.32
N PRO A 15 -9.74 11.00 -2.66
CA PRO A 15 -10.78 10.41 -3.48
C PRO A 15 -10.74 8.88 -3.41
N GLY A 16 -11.92 8.26 -3.31
CA GLY A 16 -12.05 6.80 -3.35
C GLY A 16 -11.86 6.08 -2.02
N LEU A 17 -11.67 6.80 -0.91
CA LEU A 17 -11.71 6.20 0.43
C LEU A 17 -13.14 5.79 0.83
N VAL A 18 -13.27 4.60 1.40
CA VAL A 18 -14.51 4.14 2.03
C VAL A 18 -14.66 4.72 3.45
N ASN A 19 -15.87 4.67 4.01
CA ASN A 19 -16.15 5.23 5.35
C ASN A 19 -15.19 4.73 6.44
N LYS A 20 -14.84 3.44 6.42
CA LYS A 20 -13.88 2.87 7.39
C LYS A 20 -12.48 3.47 7.23
N GLN A 21 -12.02 3.69 6.00
CA GLN A 21 -10.74 4.34 5.72
C GLN A 21 -10.74 5.81 6.16
N ARG A 22 -11.83 6.55 5.90
CA ARG A 22 -11.96 7.94 6.38
C ARG A 22 -11.92 8.02 7.90
N GLN A 23 -12.61 7.11 8.59
CA GLN A 23 -12.58 7.03 10.04
C GLN A 23 -11.16 6.81 10.56
N LEU A 24 -10.44 5.81 10.03
CA LEU A 24 -9.06 5.52 10.41
C LEU A 24 -8.12 6.69 10.10
N CYS A 25 -8.29 7.32 8.94
CA CYS A 25 -7.50 8.50 8.53
C CYS A 25 -7.66 9.66 9.53
N ARG A 26 -8.90 9.98 9.93
CA ARG A 26 -9.19 11.04 10.90
C ARG A 26 -8.70 10.71 12.31
N GLN A 27 -8.73 9.43 12.70
CA GLN A 27 -8.27 8.95 14.01
C GLN A 27 -6.73 8.93 14.11
N HIS A 28 -6.03 8.79 12.99
CA HIS A 28 -4.57 8.64 12.97
C HIS A 28 -3.88 9.65 12.03
N PRO A 29 -4.00 10.96 12.30
CA PRO A 29 -3.52 12.01 11.40
C PRO A 29 -2.01 12.00 11.21
N LYS A 30 -1.23 11.71 12.27
CA LYS A 30 0.23 11.59 12.19
C LYS A 30 0.66 10.40 11.33
N ALA A 31 -0.02 9.26 11.46
CA ALA A 31 0.23 8.09 10.63
C ALA A 31 -0.04 8.39 9.14
N MET A 32 -1.14 9.10 8.85
CA MET A 32 -1.46 9.51 7.48
C MET A 32 -0.48 10.53 6.90
N GLN A 33 0.07 11.41 7.73
CA GLN A 33 1.13 12.32 7.32
C GLN A 33 2.41 11.56 6.95
N ALA A 34 2.85 10.62 7.80
CA ALA A 34 4.00 9.76 7.53
C ALA A 34 3.80 8.95 6.24
N ILE A 35 2.63 8.31 6.09
CA ILE A 35 2.22 7.61 4.87
C ILE A 35 2.32 8.53 3.65
N GLY A 36 1.75 9.74 3.72
CA GLY A 36 1.78 10.71 2.62
C GLY A 36 3.20 11.07 2.18
N ALA A 37 4.12 11.22 3.12
CA ALA A 37 5.54 11.47 2.83
C ALA A 37 6.22 10.24 2.19
N GLY A 38 5.95 9.03 2.71
CA GLY A 38 6.56 7.79 2.24
C GLY A 38 6.08 7.30 0.86
N ILE A 39 4.89 7.71 0.40
CA ILE A 39 4.36 7.30 -0.93
C ILE A 39 5.36 7.55 -2.06
N LYS A 40 6.11 8.66 -2.02
CA LYS A 40 7.12 8.97 -3.03
C LYS A 40 8.20 7.89 -3.10
N ASP A 41 8.63 7.37 -1.96
CA ASP A 41 9.68 6.36 -1.88
C ASP A 41 9.18 5.01 -2.43
N TRP A 42 7.93 4.64 -2.12
CA TRP A 42 7.36 3.38 -2.61
C TRP A 42 7.11 3.41 -4.13
N ILE A 43 6.70 4.58 -4.66
CA ILE A 43 6.56 4.79 -6.10
C ILE A 43 7.93 4.78 -6.77
N SER A 44 8.95 5.40 -6.16
CA SER A 44 10.32 5.36 -6.66
C SER A 44 10.84 3.93 -6.74
N GLU A 45 10.55 3.10 -5.74
CA GLU A 45 10.90 1.67 -5.75
C GLU A 45 10.18 0.94 -6.89
N CYS A 46 8.89 1.19 -7.07
CA CYS A 46 8.13 0.64 -8.20
C CYS A 46 8.72 1.05 -9.57
N GLN A 47 9.08 2.32 -9.74
CA GLN A 47 9.74 2.81 -10.94
C GLN A 47 11.12 2.15 -11.15
N HIS A 48 11.86 1.95 -10.06
CA HIS A 48 13.16 1.29 -10.09
C HIS A 48 13.07 -0.16 -10.58
N GLN A 49 12.10 -0.92 -10.05
CA GLN A 49 11.85 -2.32 -10.42
C GLN A 49 11.39 -2.45 -11.89
N PHE A 50 10.58 -1.50 -12.35
CA PHE A 50 10.01 -1.50 -13.70
C PHE A 50 10.74 -0.59 -14.70
N ARG A 51 11.97 -0.13 -14.40
CA ARG A 51 12.70 0.86 -15.22
C ARG A 51 12.91 0.46 -16.68
N SER A 52 13.01 -0.85 -16.94
CA SER A 52 13.23 -1.42 -18.28
C SER A 52 11.97 -2.06 -18.88
N HIS A 53 10.81 -1.87 -18.25
CA HIS A 53 9.53 -2.42 -18.71
C HIS A 53 8.73 -1.37 -19.49
N ARG A 54 7.83 -1.83 -20.37
CA ARG A 54 6.94 -0.94 -21.16
C ARG A 54 6.03 -0.10 -20.26
N TRP A 55 5.52 -0.72 -19.19
CA TRP A 55 4.91 -0.02 -18.06
C TRP A 55 5.98 0.17 -16.99
N ASN A 56 6.25 1.43 -16.62
CA ASN A 56 7.35 1.83 -15.74
C ASN A 56 6.90 2.60 -14.49
N CYS A 57 5.66 2.38 -14.05
CA CYS A 57 5.09 2.98 -12.84
C CYS A 57 4.92 4.53 -12.84
N ASN A 58 5.24 5.23 -13.93
CA ASN A 58 5.15 6.71 -14.00
C ASN A 58 3.74 7.28 -13.85
N THR A 59 2.69 6.50 -14.11
CA THR A 59 1.31 6.93 -13.88
C THR A 59 0.94 7.01 -12.40
N MET A 60 1.59 6.22 -11.54
CA MET A 60 1.42 6.25 -10.09
C MET A 60 1.91 7.56 -9.47
N ALA A 61 3.03 8.09 -9.99
CA ALA A 61 3.66 9.32 -9.52
C ALA A 61 2.79 10.57 -9.70
N ARG A 62 1.85 10.55 -10.65
CA ARG A 62 0.96 11.70 -10.92
C ARG A 62 -0.21 11.76 -9.96
N ASP A 63 -0.82 10.59 -9.70
CA ASP A 63 -2.09 10.56 -8.98
C ASP A 63 -1.92 10.59 -7.46
N HIS A 64 -0.75 10.25 -6.90
CA HIS A 64 -0.46 10.15 -5.44
C HIS A 64 -1.50 9.32 -4.65
N ASN A 65 -2.44 8.67 -5.35
CA ASN A 65 -3.66 8.07 -4.84
C ASN A 65 -3.59 6.56 -5.03
N VAL A 66 -2.65 5.94 -4.31
CA VAL A 66 -2.49 4.49 -4.22
C VAL A 66 -3.70 3.80 -3.57
N PHE A 67 -4.50 4.54 -2.80
CA PHE A 67 -5.51 3.96 -1.90
C PHE A 67 -6.94 3.89 -2.45
N GLY A 68 -7.25 4.60 -3.53
CA GLY A 68 -8.65 4.86 -3.92
C GLY A 68 -8.98 4.60 -5.39
N LYS A 69 -8.05 4.84 -6.31
CA LYS A 69 -8.37 4.98 -7.75
C LYS A 69 -7.56 4.11 -8.70
N LEU A 70 -6.70 3.24 -8.17
CA LEU A 70 -5.70 2.56 -8.99
C LEU A 70 -6.24 1.76 -10.19
N LEU A 71 -7.53 1.39 -10.20
CA LEU A 71 -8.05 0.34 -11.06
C LEU A 71 -9.19 0.75 -12.01
N LEU A 72 -9.56 2.02 -12.10
CA LEU A 72 -10.83 2.37 -12.79
C LEU A 72 -10.71 2.86 -14.23
N ARG A 73 -9.53 2.89 -14.87
CA ARG A 73 -9.46 3.57 -16.18
C ARG A 73 -8.92 2.87 -17.42
N MET A 74 -8.35 1.66 -17.39
CA MET A 74 -8.14 0.89 -18.65
C MET A 74 -8.26 -0.61 -18.49
N CYS A 75 -9.50 -1.12 -18.48
CA CYS A 75 -9.80 -2.47 -18.96
C CYS A 75 -10.92 -2.49 -20.01
N ASN A 76 -11.51 -1.34 -20.36
CA ASN A 76 -12.55 -1.25 -21.38
C ASN A 76 -11.97 -1.22 -22.80
N TYR A 77 -11.11 -2.19 -23.11
CA TYR A 77 -11.03 -2.73 -24.47
C TYR A 77 -11.68 -4.11 -24.55
N MET A 78 -12.53 -4.45 -23.57
CA MET A 78 -13.28 -5.71 -23.53
C MET A 78 -14.78 -5.47 -23.33
N HIS A 79 -15.30 -4.45 -24.01
CA HIS A 79 -16.72 -4.39 -24.35
C HIS A 79 -16.80 -3.77 -25.74
N LEU A 80 -16.90 -4.63 -26.75
CA LEU A 80 -17.46 -4.44 -28.09
C LEU A 80 -16.74 -5.40 -29.05
N THR A 81 -17.09 -6.68 -29.00
CA THR A 81 -17.38 -7.52 -30.18
C THR A 81 -17.84 -8.88 -29.65
N GLU A 82 -19.14 -9.03 -29.44
CA GLU A 82 -19.75 -10.35 -29.56
C GLU A 82 -19.60 -10.75 -31.04
N GLY A 83 -18.62 -11.61 -31.34
CA GLY A 83 -18.33 -12.09 -32.69
C GLY A 83 -17.49 -13.36 -32.62
N PRO A 84 -17.91 -14.49 -33.22
CA PRO A 84 -17.24 -15.76 -33.07
C PRO A 84 -16.17 -15.88 -34.17
N HIS A 85 -15.08 -15.15 -34.08
CA HIS A 85 -13.80 -15.36 -34.78
C HIS A 85 -12.98 -14.07 -34.70
N GLN A 86 -11.91 -14.02 -33.91
CA GLN A 86 -10.62 -13.46 -34.34
C GLN A 86 -9.57 -13.69 -33.25
N ARG A 87 -8.45 -14.29 -33.63
CA ARG A 87 -7.29 -14.60 -32.79
C ARG A 87 -6.18 -13.54 -32.97
N ASP A 88 -6.56 -12.27 -33.18
CA ASP A 88 -5.62 -11.17 -33.42
C ASP A 88 -5.81 -10.05 -32.39
N TYR A 89 -4.94 -10.03 -31.38
CA TYR A 89 -4.80 -8.94 -30.42
C TYR A 89 -3.99 -7.81 -31.07
N PRO A 90 -4.50 -6.56 -31.18
CA PRO A 90 -3.71 -5.47 -31.74
C PRO A 90 -2.59 -5.02 -30.78
N SER A 91 -1.37 -4.92 -31.33
CA SER A 91 -0.12 -4.56 -30.63
C SER A 91 -0.19 -3.22 -29.84
N TYR A 92 -1.16 -2.35 -30.14
CA TYR A 92 -1.36 -1.05 -29.48
C TYR A 92 -2.01 -1.12 -28.09
N ALA A 93 -2.60 -2.25 -27.69
CA ALA A 93 -3.09 -2.44 -26.32
C ALA A 93 -1.95 -2.66 -25.30
N ILE A 94 -0.73 -2.95 -25.78
CA ILE A 94 0.45 -3.26 -24.96
C ILE A 94 1.19 -1.98 -24.52
N SER A 95 0.87 -0.81 -25.10
CA SER A 95 1.51 0.48 -24.81
C SER A 95 0.66 1.43 -23.95
N SER A 96 -0.41 0.93 -23.33
CA SER A 96 -1.29 1.72 -22.48
C SER A 96 -0.61 2.10 -21.14
N PRO A 97 -0.49 3.40 -20.78
CA PRO A 97 0.13 3.80 -19.51
C PRO A 97 -0.75 3.50 -18.27
N HIS A 98 -2.01 3.12 -18.46
CA HIS A 98 -2.95 2.82 -17.37
C HIS A 98 -2.88 1.34 -16.97
N ILE A 99 -2.95 1.10 -15.67
CA ILE A 99 -2.92 -0.24 -15.06
C ILE A 99 -4.27 -0.92 -15.28
N CYS A 100 -4.23 -2.11 -15.87
CA CYS A 100 -5.39 -2.97 -15.99
C CYS A 100 -5.71 -3.63 -14.64
N ALA A 101 -6.97 -3.59 -14.20
CA ALA A 101 -7.42 -4.33 -13.03
C ALA A 101 -7.22 -5.85 -13.24
N GLY A 102 -6.60 -6.52 -12.27
CA GLY A 102 -6.28 -7.96 -12.34
C GLY A 102 -5.00 -8.32 -13.11
N SER A 103 -4.20 -7.33 -13.53
CA SER A 103 -2.90 -7.55 -14.17
C SER A 103 -1.77 -7.88 -13.18
N ARG A 104 -0.62 -8.34 -13.69
CA ARG A 104 0.58 -8.59 -12.86
C ARG A 104 1.14 -7.28 -12.29
N GLU A 105 1.05 -6.21 -13.06
CA GLU A 105 1.43 -4.85 -12.68
C GLU A 105 0.55 -4.34 -11.54
N ALA A 106 -0.78 -4.54 -11.64
CA ALA A 106 -1.69 -4.23 -10.53
C ALA A 106 -1.34 -5.03 -9.27
N ALA A 107 -1.08 -6.34 -9.41
CA ALA A 107 -0.70 -7.17 -8.28
C ALA A 107 0.56 -6.66 -7.57
N PHE A 108 1.58 -6.28 -8.34
CA PHE A 108 2.79 -5.66 -7.80
C PHE A 108 2.50 -4.36 -7.07
N VAL A 109 1.67 -3.47 -7.64
CA VAL A 109 1.35 -2.20 -6.98
C VAL A 109 0.62 -2.39 -5.65
N TYR A 110 -0.33 -3.33 -5.57
CA TYR A 110 -0.98 -3.67 -4.30
C TYR A 110 0.05 -4.17 -3.27
N ALA A 111 0.97 -5.04 -3.68
CA ALA A 111 2.02 -5.56 -2.80
C ALA A 111 2.98 -4.46 -2.31
N ILE A 112 3.59 -3.68 -3.21
CA ILE A 112 4.57 -2.64 -2.86
C ILE A 112 3.94 -1.50 -2.04
N SER A 113 2.68 -1.12 -2.32
CA SER A 113 1.98 -0.10 -1.53
C SER A 113 1.71 -0.57 -0.11
N SER A 114 1.38 -1.86 0.04
CA SER A 114 1.14 -2.49 1.33
C SER A 114 2.45 -2.65 2.12
N ALA A 115 3.52 -3.07 1.45
CA ALA A 115 4.86 -3.17 2.04
C ALA A 115 5.41 -1.80 2.46
N GLY A 116 5.33 -0.81 1.56
CA GLY A 116 5.78 0.56 1.80
C GLY A 116 5.06 1.19 3.00
N MET A 117 3.75 0.98 3.13
CA MET A 117 2.98 1.47 4.28
C MET A 117 3.48 0.86 5.60
N VAL A 118 3.76 -0.45 5.63
CA VAL A 118 4.34 -1.11 6.80
C VAL A 118 5.70 -0.50 7.13
N HIS A 119 6.59 -0.39 6.14
CA HIS A 119 7.93 0.17 6.32
C HIS A 119 7.89 1.59 6.89
N THR A 120 7.08 2.47 6.29
CA THR A 120 6.96 3.88 6.72
C THR A 120 6.39 4.01 8.12
N LEU A 121 5.35 3.24 8.46
CA LEU A 121 4.77 3.29 9.79
C LEU A 121 5.73 2.75 10.85
N THR A 122 6.41 1.65 10.56
CA THR A 122 7.44 1.08 11.42
C THR A 122 8.56 2.09 11.70
N GLN A 123 9.07 2.73 10.64
CA GLN A 123 10.12 3.75 10.75
C GLN A 123 9.65 4.97 11.55
N ALA A 124 8.43 5.47 11.29
CA ALA A 124 7.88 6.59 12.04
C ALA A 124 7.65 6.24 13.52
N CYS A 125 7.32 4.98 13.84
CA CYS A 125 7.24 4.50 15.22
C CYS A 125 8.63 4.50 15.89
N SER A 126 9.66 3.97 15.23
CA SER A 126 11.01 3.89 15.80
C SER A 126 11.71 5.25 15.93
N GLN A 127 11.32 6.23 15.10
CA GLN A 127 11.73 7.63 15.21
C GLN A 127 10.95 8.43 16.25
N GLY A 128 9.89 7.87 16.84
CA GLY A 128 9.05 8.56 17.83
C GLY A 128 8.13 9.62 17.24
N GLU A 129 7.82 9.56 15.94
CA GLU A 129 6.94 10.51 15.26
C GLU A 129 5.45 10.22 15.52
N LEU A 130 5.11 8.98 15.86
CA LEU A 130 3.75 8.51 16.07
C LEU A 130 3.44 8.30 17.56
N ASP A 131 2.34 8.87 18.05
CA ASP A 131 1.97 8.77 19.47
C ASP A 131 1.33 7.42 19.83
N THR A 132 0.88 6.66 18.83
CA THR A 132 0.14 5.40 19.03
C THR A 132 1.03 4.17 19.08
N CYS A 133 2.34 4.33 18.87
CA CYS A 133 3.30 3.24 18.87
C CYS A 133 4.66 3.70 19.39
N SER A 134 5.53 2.73 19.60
CA SER A 134 6.91 2.88 20.03
C SER A 134 7.76 1.81 19.36
N CYS A 135 9.06 1.77 19.68
CA CYS A 135 9.91 0.59 19.46
C CYS A 135 9.20 -0.68 19.97
N ASP A 136 9.56 -1.82 19.38
CA ASP A 136 9.00 -3.13 19.74
C ASP A 136 9.25 -3.43 21.23
N PRO A 137 8.18 -3.52 22.04
CA PRO A 137 8.32 -3.78 23.47
C PRO A 137 8.82 -5.19 23.77
N GLY A 138 8.69 -6.14 22.84
CA GLY A 138 9.17 -7.52 22.97
C GLY A 138 10.67 -7.68 22.69
N LYS A 139 11.34 -6.62 22.25
CA LYS A 139 12.75 -6.61 21.84
C LYS A 139 13.54 -5.60 22.67
N LYS A 140 13.50 -5.78 23.99
CA LYS A 140 14.14 -4.89 24.96
C LYS A 140 14.77 -5.68 26.10
N GLY A 141 15.97 -5.26 26.50
CA GLY A 141 16.68 -5.84 27.65
C GLY A 141 17.10 -7.28 27.43
N PHE A 142 17.28 -8.00 28.53
CA PHE A 142 17.83 -9.36 28.51
C PHE A 142 16.91 -10.37 27.84
N SER A 143 17.51 -11.20 27.00
CA SER A 143 16.85 -12.27 26.25
C SER A 143 17.81 -13.45 26.06
N HIS A 144 17.29 -14.55 25.51
CA HIS A 144 18.05 -15.78 25.31
C HIS A 144 17.59 -16.48 24.04
N ASP A 145 18.53 -16.89 23.20
CA ASP A 145 18.26 -17.69 22.00
C ASP A 145 19.12 -18.97 21.98
N SER A 146 19.14 -19.68 20.84
CA SER A 146 19.93 -20.90 20.69
C SER A 146 21.44 -20.69 20.76
N LYS A 147 21.92 -19.44 20.71
CA LYS A 147 23.33 -19.06 20.80
C LYS A 147 23.72 -18.60 22.21
N GLY A 148 22.75 -18.39 23.10
CA GLY A 148 22.96 -18.07 24.51
C GLY A 148 22.24 -16.80 24.94
N PRO A 149 22.58 -16.27 26.14
CA PRO A 149 22.03 -15.03 26.65
C PRO A 149 22.57 -13.82 25.90
N PHE A 150 21.71 -12.85 25.65
CA PHE A 150 22.06 -11.58 25.01
C PHE A 150 21.13 -10.47 25.49
N ASP A 151 21.55 -9.21 25.33
CA ASP A 151 20.72 -8.04 25.62
C ASP A 151 20.29 -7.36 24.32
N TRP A 152 18.99 -7.10 24.18
CA TRP A 152 18.47 -6.22 23.14
C TRP A 152 18.91 -4.78 23.43
N GLY A 153 19.61 -4.18 22.46
CA GLY A 153 19.96 -2.76 22.46
C GLY A 153 19.17 -1.96 21.42
N GLY A 154 19.15 -0.64 21.60
CA GLY A 154 18.56 0.29 20.61
C GLY A 154 17.03 0.26 20.54
N CYS A 155 16.52 0.58 19.35
CA CYS A 155 15.09 0.61 19.04
C CYS A 155 14.80 -0.41 17.95
N SER A 156 14.19 -1.54 18.33
CA SER A 156 13.70 -2.51 17.36
C SER A 156 12.38 -2.02 16.75
N ASP A 157 12.21 -2.30 15.48
CA ASP A 157 11.05 -1.95 14.68
C ASP A 157 9.79 -2.73 15.12
N HIS A 158 8.68 -2.02 15.39
CA HIS A 158 7.42 -2.63 15.85
C HIS A 158 6.51 -3.01 14.67
N VAL A 159 6.98 -3.94 13.85
CA VAL A 159 6.36 -4.32 12.57
C VAL A 159 4.92 -4.80 12.71
N ASP A 160 4.60 -5.57 13.76
CA ASP A 160 3.24 -6.08 13.99
C ASP A 160 2.20 -4.98 14.17
N HIS A 161 2.57 -3.87 14.83
CA HIS A 161 1.70 -2.72 14.98
C HIS A 161 1.41 -2.08 13.61
N ALA A 162 2.44 -1.88 12.79
CA ALA A 162 2.32 -1.33 11.44
C ALA A 162 1.49 -2.22 10.50
N ILE A 163 1.66 -3.54 10.57
CA ILE A 163 0.86 -4.52 9.80
C ILE A 163 -0.62 -4.40 10.15
N LYS A 164 -0.97 -4.32 11.44
CA LYS A 164 -2.37 -4.22 11.89
C LYS A 164 -3.04 -2.96 11.35
N PHE A 165 -2.37 -1.81 11.43
CA PHE A 165 -2.88 -0.57 10.86
C PHE A 165 -3.05 -0.68 9.35
N THR A 166 -2.00 -1.10 8.64
CA THR A 166 -1.98 -1.23 7.17
C THR A 166 -3.09 -2.16 6.68
N GLN A 167 -3.25 -3.32 7.35
CA GLN A 167 -4.32 -4.27 7.06
C GLN A 167 -5.71 -3.64 7.25
N SER A 168 -5.94 -2.93 8.36
CA SER A 168 -7.22 -2.30 8.65
C SER A 168 -7.57 -1.22 7.62
N PHE A 169 -6.56 -0.50 7.13
CA PHE A 169 -6.73 0.59 6.19
C PHE A 169 -6.87 0.13 4.74
N LEU A 170 -5.91 -0.65 4.21
CA LEU A 170 -5.91 -1.06 2.80
C LEU A 170 -7.01 -2.09 2.48
N ASP A 171 -7.26 -3.04 3.39
CA ASP A 171 -8.22 -4.11 3.15
C ASP A 171 -9.69 -3.63 3.31
N ALA A 172 -9.92 -2.45 3.90
CA ALA A 172 -11.27 -1.96 4.23
C ALA A 172 -12.17 -1.78 3.00
N LYS A 173 -11.59 -1.36 1.86
CA LYS A 173 -12.32 -1.23 0.60
C LYS A 173 -12.62 -2.60 -0.02
N GLU A 174 -11.61 -3.45 -0.15
CA GLU A 174 -11.72 -4.76 -0.81
C GLU A 174 -12.71 -5.68 -0.07
N ARG A 175 -12.76 -5.64 1.27
CA ARG A 175 -13.74 -6.40 2.07
C ARG A 175 -15.20 -5.99 1.84
N LYS A 176 -15.44 -4.79 1.30
CA LYS A 176 -16.78 -4.30 0.99
C LYS A 176 -17.28 -4.85 -0.37
N GLU A 177 -16.41 -4.91 -1.38
CA GLU A 177 -16.77 -5.30 -2.76
C GLU A 177 -16.97 -6.82 -2.92
N ARG A 178 -16.19 -7.65 -2.21
CA ARG A 178 -16.33 -9.12 -2.15
C ARG A 178 -16.30 -9.86 -3.51
N ASP A 179 -15.82 -9.24 -4.59
CA ASP A 179 -15.64 -9.89 -5.89
C ASP A 179 -14.31 -10.69 -5.97
N VAL A 180 -14.13 -11.49 -7.03
CA VAL A 180 -12.89 -12.28 -7.24
C VAL A 180 -11.66 -11.36 -7.28
N ARG A 181 -11.81 -10.16 -7.84
CA ARG A 181 -10.76 -9.15 -7.89
C ARG A 181 -10.37 -8.69 -6.49
N ALA A 182 -11.34 -8.40 -5.61
CA ALA A 182 -11.08 -8.02 -4.24
C ALA A 182 -10.34 -9.12 -3.47
N LEU A 183 -10.62 -10.40 -3.72
CA LEU A 183 -9.87 -11.51 -3.11
C LEU A 183 -8.39 -11.52 -3.56
N VAL A 184 -8.13 -11.31 -4.84
CA VAL A 184 -6.76 -11.20 -5.37
C VAL A 184 -6.04 -9.97 -4.80
N ASN A 185 -6.72 -8.83 -4.72
CA ASN A 185 -6.20 -7.61 -4.12
C ASN A 185 -5.83 -7.81 -2.64
N LEU A 186 -6.70 -8.48 -1.87
CA LEU A 186 -6.43 -8.85 -0.47
C LEU A 186 -5.23 -9.78 -0.35
N HIS A 187 -5.09 -10.74 -1.27
CA HIS A 187 -3.93 -11.63 -1.32
C HIS A 187 -2.64 -10.85 -1.57
N ASN A 188 -2.61 -9.98 -2.58
CA ASN A 188 -1.43 -9.17 -2.94
C ASN A 188 -1.03 -8.22 -1.80
N ASN A 189 -2.02 -7.56 -1.18
CA ASN A 189 -1.81 -6.74 0.01
C ASN A 189 -1.18 -7.55 1.16
N ARG A 190 -1.68 -8.77 1.40
CA ARG A 190 -1.14 -9.66 2.44
C ARG A 190 0.28 -10.12 2.12
N ALA A 191 0.57 -10.42 0.86
CA ALA A 191 1.91 -10.80 0.42
C ALA A 191 2.91 -9.67 0.71
N GLY A 192 2.59 -8.43 0.32
CA GLY A 192 3.43 -7.27 0.60
C GLY A 192 3.71 -7.05 2.09
N ARG A 193 2.70 -7.13 2.96
CA ARG A 193 2.90 -6.94 4.42
C ARG A 193 3.78 -8.01 5.06
N LYS A 194 3.72 -9.23 4.55
CA LYS A 194 4.52 -10.34 5.08
C LYS A 194 5.98 -10.23 4.69
N ASP A 195 6.24 -9.76 3.48
CA ASP A 195 7.60 -9.56 2.99
C ASP A 195 8.32 -8.46 3.78
N SER A 196 7.60 -7.43 4.23
CA SER A 196 8.12 -6.38 5.13
C SER A 196 8.36 -6.83 6.58
N ALA A 197 8.05 -8.09 6.92
CA ALA A 197 8.20 -8.64 8.26
C ALA A 197 9.32 -9.68 8.38
N LEU A 198 10.05 -9.91 7.29
CA LEU A 198 11.21 -10.79 7.18
C LEU A 198 12.50 -9.97 7.20
#